data_AF-A0A485CTS5-F1
#
_entry.id   AF-A0A485CTS5-F1
#
_cell.length_a   1.000
_cell.length_b   1.000
_cell.length_c   1.000
_cell.angle_alpha   90.00
_cell.angle_beta   90.00
_cell.angle_gamma   90.00
#
_symmetry.space_group_name_H-M   'P 1'
#
loop_
_entity.id
_entity.type
_entity.pdbx_description
1 polymer ?
#
loop_
_entity_poly.entity_id
_entity_poly.type
_entity_poly.pdbx_seq_one_letter_code
_entity_poly.pdbx_strand_id
1 'polypeptide(L)'
;MSEQPPMIFSWPVVIKLVTCALALGFAYAAWNVGILHGNVSLLAAASYFTPVLSSALAAFLLSAALSWSFWQGAAMVCGGSLLCWYATRRP
;
A
#
# COMPACT_ATOMS: atom_id res chain seq x y z
N MET A 1 -22.65 16.32 17.58
CA MET A 1 -21.20 16.22 17.81
C MET A 1 -20.91 14.73 18.00
N SER A 2 -20.15 14.09 17.13
CA SER A 2 -19.85 12.65 17.26
C SER A 2 -19.06 12.40 18.53
N GLU A 3 -19.51 11.47 19.38
CA GLU A 3 -18.75 11.06 20.56
C GLU A 3 -17.45 10.41 20.12
N GLN A 4 -16.32 11.10 20.32
CA GLN A 4 -15.02 10.54 19.98
C GLN A 4 -14.60 9.59 21.10
N PRO A 5 -14.19 8.34 20.80
CA PRO A 5 -13.72 7.41 21.82
C PRO A 5 -12.64 8.03 22.70
N PRO A 6 -12.61 7.76 24.00
CA PRO A 6 -11.58 8.29 24.90
C PRO A 6 -10.19 7.85 24.44
N MET A 7 -9.22 8.76 24.44
CA MET A 7 -7.82 8.41 24.16
C MET A 7 -7.26 7.56 25.30
N ILE A 8 -7.05 6.27 25.03
CA ILE A 8 -6.49 5.31 25.98
C ILE A 8 -4.99 5.22 25.77
N PHE A 9 -4.23 5.81 26.68
CA PHE A 9 -2.77 5.67 26.72
C PHE A 9 -2.42 4.39 27.49
N SER A 10 -2.01 3.36 26.76
CA SER A 10 -1.50 2.11 27.33
C SER A 10 -0.21 1.71 26.63
N TRP A 11 0.65 0.98 27.32
CA TRP A 11 1.91 0.48 26.76
C TRP A 11 1.75 -0.23 25.40
N PRO A 12 0.77 -1.14 25.20
CA PRO A 12 0.54 -1.76 23.90
C PRO A 12 0.17 -0.77 22.79
N VAL A 13 -0.61 0.27 23.11
CA VAL A 13 -0.99 1.30 22.14
C VAL A 13 0.21 2.14 21.73
N VAL A 14 1.04 2.55 22.70
CA VAL A 14 2.26 3.32 22.43
C VAL A 14 3.21 2.54 21.52
N ILE A 15 3.43 1.24 21.80
CA ILE A 15 4.28 0.38 20.97
C ILE A 15 3.74 0.30 19.53
N LYS A 16 2.43 0.06 19.36
CA LYS A 16 1.80 0.04 18.03
C LYS A 16 1.97 1.37 17.30
N LEU A 17 1.83 2.49 18.01
CA LEU A 17 1.95 3.83 17.45
C LEU A 17 3.38 4.10 16.97
N VAL A 18 4.39 3.77 17.77
CA VAL A 18 5.81 3.92 17.42
C VAL A 18 6.16 3.05 16.21
N THR A 19 5.73 1.78 16.20
CA THR A 19 5.97 0.89 15.05
C THR A 19 5.32 1.42 13.79
N CYS A 20 4.09 1.94 13.87
CA CYS A 20 3.39 2.56 12.74
C CYS A 20 4.14 3.81 12.24
N ALA A 21 4.59 4.67 13.16
CA ALA A 21 5.35 5.87 12.83
C ALA A 21 6.67 5.55 12.13
N LEU A 22 7.41 4.54 12.62
CA LEU A 22 8.64 4.07 11.98
C LEU A 22 8.37 3.49 10.59
N ALA A 23 7.35 2.64 10.45
CA ALA A 23 6.97 2.05 9.17
C ALA A 23 6.63 3.13 8.13
N LEU A 24 5.86 4.15 8.52
CA LEU A 24 5.54 5.29 7.66
C LEU A 24 6.77 6.12 7.33
N GLY A 25 7.62 6.42 8.32
CA GLY A 25 8.85 7.18 8.12
C GLY A 25 9.80 6.50 7.13
N PHE A 26 10.01 5.19 7.26
CA PHE A 26 10.82 4.42 6.31
C PHE A 26 10.18 4.33 4.93
N ALA A 27 8.86 4.16 4.84
CA ALA A 27 8.16 4.16 3.55
C ALA A 27 8.37 5.49 2.80
N TYR A 28 8.27 6.63 3.49
CA TYR A 28 8.54 7.94 2.90
C TYR A 28 10.00 8.14 2.51
N ALA A 29 10.95 7.68 3.35
CA ALA A 29 12.37 7.74 3.02
C ALA A 29 12.67 6.91 1.76
N ALA A 30 12.15 5.69 1.68
CA ALA A 30 12.30 4.82 0.51
C ALA A 30 11.68 5.43 -0.75
N TRP A 31 10.51 6.05 -0.64
CA TRP A 31 9.87 6.79 -1.73
C TRP A 31 10.75 7.94 -2.23
N ASN A 32 11.30 8.75 -1.33
CA ASN A 32 12.15 9.88 -1.68
C ASN A 32 13.45 9.43 -2.36
N VAL A 33 14.09 8.37 -1.85
CA VAL A 33 15.26 7.76 -2.50
C VAL A 33 14.88 7.20 -3.88
N GLY A 34 13.72 6.57 -4.00
CA GLY A 34 13.21 6.02 -5.26
C GLY A 34 12.95 7.07 -6.34
N ILE A 35 12.47 8.26 -5.96
CA ILE A 35 12.32 9.39 -6.89
C ILE A 35 13.67 9.96 -7.29
N LEU A 36 14.58 10.18 -6.33
CA LEU A 36 15.83 10.89 -6.56
C LEU A 36 16.88 10.05 -7.31
N HIS A 37 16.96 8.75 -7.00
CA HIS A 37 18.03 7.87 -7.51
C HIS A 37 17.50 6.69 -8.33
N GLY A 38 16.18 6.46 -8.33
CA GLY A 38 15.56 5.32 -9.00
C GLY A 38 14.96 5.65 -10.37
N ASN A 39 14.41 4.62 -11.02
CA ASN A 39 13.64 4.81 -12.25
C ASN A 39 12.18 5.09 -11.90
N VAL A 40 11.74 6.34 -12.10
CA VAL A 40 10.37 6.80 -11.80
C VAL A 40 9.32 5.96 -12.53
N SER A 41 9.61 5.40 -13.71
CA SER A 41 8.70 4.49 -14.41
C SER A 41 8.51 3.17 -13.67
N LEU A 42 9.58 2.64 -13.08
CA LEU A 42 9.52 1.42 -12.27
C LEU A 42 8.81 1.70 -10.94
N LEU A 43 9.03 2.87 -10.34
CA LEU A 43 8.32 3.31 -9.14
C LEU A 43 6.82 3.43 -9.39
N ALA A 44 6.42 4.04 -10.51
CA ALA A 44 5.02 4.11 -10.93
C ALA A 44 4.41 2.72 -11.16
N ALA A 45 5.13 1.82 -11.83
CA ALA A 45 4.69 0.44 -12.02
C ALA A 45 4.51 -0.28 -10.67
N ALA A 46 5.46 -0.13 -9.74
CA ALA A 46 5.38 -0.70 -8.39
C ALA A 46 4.18 -0.16 -7.59
N SER A 47 3.86 1.14 -7.72
CA SER A 47 2.67 1.73 -7.10
C SER A 47 1.36 1.15 -7.64
N TYR A 48 1.31 0.71 -8.90
CA TYR A 48 0.11 0.04 -9.43
C TYR A 48 -0.11 -1.35 -8.81
N PHE A 49 0.92 -1.96 -8.22
CA PHE A 49 0.79 -3.21 -7.46
C PHE A 49 0.40 -3.01 -5.98
N THR A 50 0.31 -1.78 -5.50
CA THR A 50 -0.11 -1.47 -4.11
C THR A 50 -1.42 -2.16 -3.70
N PRO A 51 -2.49 -2.23 -4.52
CA PRO A 51 -3.72 -2.93 -4.15
C PRO A 51 -3.48 -4.42 -3.86
N VAL A 52 -2.62 -5.06 -4.67
CA VAL A 52 -2.29 -6.49 -4.55
C VAL A 52 -1.46 -6.72 -3.30
N LEU A 53 -0.40 -5.94 -3.09
CA LEU A 53 0.49 -6.04 -1.94
C LEU A 53 -0.25 -5.75 -0.62
N SER A 54 -1.08 -4.70 -0.59
CA SER A 54 -1.91 -4.36 0.58
C SER A 54 -2.86 -5.49 0.95
N SER A 55 -3.44 -6.14 -0.06
CA SER A 55 -4.40 -7.21 0.15
C SER A 55 -3.73 -8.52 0.56
N ALA A 56 -2.55 -8.81 0.02
CA ALA A 56 -1.70 -9.92 0.45
C ALA A 56 -1.29 -9.76 1.93
N LEU A 57 -0.85 -8.55 2.31
CA LEU A 57 -0.46 -8.24 3.69
C LEU A 57 -1.66 -8.33 4.65
N ALA A 58 -2.82 -7.82 4.24
CA ALA A 58 -4.05 -7.92 5.03
C ALA A 58 -4.49 -9.39 5.21
N ALA A 59 -4.46 -10.20 4.13
CA ALA A 59 -4.75 -11.63 4.20
C ALA A 59 -3.80 -12.36 5.16
N PHE A 60 -2.51 -12.02 5.14
CA PHE A 60 -1.52 -12.57 6.05
C PHE A 60 -1.77 -12.15 7.52
N LEU A 61 -2.00 -10.86 7.77
CA LEU A 61 -2.22 -10.33 9.12
C LEU A 61 -3.54 -10.79 9.75
N LEU A 62 -4.60 -10.91 8.97
CA LEU A 62 -5.92 -11.36 9.44
C LEU A 62 -6.05 -12.90 9.40
N SER A 63 -5.04 -13.63 8.90
CA SER A 63 -5.09 -15.07 8.62
C SER A 63 -6.35 -15.46 7.83
N ALA A 64 -6.80 -14.57 6.94
CA ALA A 64 -8.01 -14.73 6.15
C ALA A 64 -7.62 -15.04 4.70
N ALA A 65 -8.06 -16.19 4.19
CA ALA A 65 -7.85 -16.54 2.79
C ALA A 65 -8.73 -15.65 1.90
N LEU A 66 -8.10 -14.72 1.19
CA LEU A 66 -8.77 -13.93 0.15
C LEU A 66 -9.18 -14.85 -1.00
N SER A 67 -10.44 -14.75 -1.44
CA SER A 67 -11.02 -15.63 -2.45
C SER A 67 -10.33 -15.50 -3.81
N TRP A 68 -10.44 -16.52 -4.65
CA TRP A 68 -9.87 -16.49 -6.01
C TRP A 68 -10.41 -15.32 -6.85
N SER A 69 -11.70 -15.00 -6.72
CA SER A 69 -12.32 -13.86 -7.40
C SER A 69 -11.73 -12.52 -6.97
N PHE A 70 -11.28 -12.39 -5.73
CA PHE A 70 -10.58 -11.20 -5.26
C PHE A 70 -9.27 -11.00 -6.03
N TRP A 71 -8.46 -12.04 -6.15
CA TRP A 71 -7.16 -11.98 -6.84
C TRP A 71 -7.33 -11.71 -8.33
N GLN A 72 -8.37 -12.27 -8.96
CA GLN A 72 -8.74 -11.93 -10.34
C GLN A 72 -9.08 -10.45 -10.48
N GLY A 73 -9.92 -9.91 -9.58
CA GLY A 73 -10.25 -8.48 -9.58
C GLY A 73 -9.02 -7.58 -9.38
N ALA A 74 -8.14 -7.94 -8.42
CA ALA A 74 -6.91 -7.21 -8.17
C ALA A 74 -5.97 -7.21 -9.38
N ALA A 75 -5.85 -8.35 -10.07
CA ALA A 75 -5.08 -8.47 -11.30
C ALA A 75 -5.70 -7.66 -12.46
N MET A 76 -7.03 -7.64 -12.60
CA MET A 76 -7.72 -6.83 -13.59
C MET A 76 -7.49 -5.33 -13.38
N VAL A 77 -7.52 -4.86 -12.12
CA VAL A 77 -7.23 -3.46 -11.79
C VAL A 77 -5.78 -3.10 -12.13
N CYS A 78 -4.81 -3.95 -11.72
CA CYS A 78 -3.40 -3.74 -12.06
C CYS A 78 -3.17 -3.73 -13.57
N GLY A 79 -3.77 -4.69 -14.29
CA GLY A 79 -3.71 -4.78 -15.74
C GLY A 79 -4.33 -3.57 -16.43
N GLY A 80 -5.48 -3.09 -15.95
CA GLY A 80 -6.12 -1.88 -16.43
C GLY A 80 -5.26 -0.63 -16.25
N SER A 81 -4.65 -0.45 -15.07
CA SER A 81 -3.72 0.67 -14.83
C SER A 81 -2.50 0.64 -15.73
N LEU A 82 -1.90 -0.55 -15.94
CA LEU A 82 -0.78 -0.74 -16.87
C LEU A 82 -1.18 -0.48 -18.33
N LEU A 83 -2.39 -0.88 -18.72
CA LEU A 83 -2.92 -0.64 -20.07
C LEU A 83 -3.18 0.85 -20.30
N CYS A 84 -3.75 1.57 -19.33
CA CYS A 84 -3.92 3.02 -19.40
C CYS A 84 -2.58 3.75 -19.50
N TRP A 85 -1.58 3.32 -18.74
CA TRP A 85 -0.22 3.83 -18.82
C TRP A 85 0.43 3.56 -20.18
N TYR A 86 0.23 2.37 -20.75
CA TYR A 86 0.74 2.04 -22.08
C TYR A 86 0.05 2.85 -23.18
N ALA A 87 -1.26 3.07 -23.06
CA ALA A 87 -2.04 3.87 -24.01
C ALA A 87 -1.61 5.35 -24.00
N THR A 88 -1.25 5.89 -22.84
CA THR A 88 -0.75 7.27 -22.67
C THR A 88 0.76 7.42 -22.96
N ARG A 89 1.46 6.32 -23.29
CA ARG A 89 2.89 6.31 -23.65
C ARG A 89 3.19 6.47 -25.14
N ARG A 90 2.17 6.63 -25.99
CA ARG A 90 2.35 7.06 -27.38
C ARG A 90 2.37 8.61 -27.41
N PRO A 91 3.25 9.23 -28.22
CA PRO A 91 3.59 10.65 -28.12
C PRO A 91 2.41 11.59 -28.31
#